data_AF-A0A924CAH9-F1
#
_entry.id   AF-A0A924CAH9-F1
#
_cell.length_a   1.000
_cell.length_b   1.000
_cell.length_c   1.000
_cell.angle_alpha   90.00
_cell.angle_beta   90.00
_cell.angle_gamma   90.00
#
_symmetry.space_group_name_H-M   'P 1'
#
loop_
_entity.id
_entity.type
_entity.pdbx_description
1 polymer ?
#
loop_
_entity_poly.entity_id
_entity_poly.type
_entity_poly.pdbx_seq_one_letter_code
_entity_poly.pdbx_strand_id
1 'polypeptide(L)'
;MEHYYTAYTKTINNTPYYFVKKYSRYTELQNMPAILESYGMHVDFNSACDIAAIHDVELKQQLFKEAAPGLVYGQRLSSTIARPLLSKKLRIERVDNKISLVTKFSGIKKIITAKIPNWRLLPHS
;
A
#
# COMPACT_ATOMS: atom_id res chain seq x y z
N MET A 1 -34.68 3.63 -3.67
CA MET A 1 -33.57 3.85 -2.72
C MET A 1 -32.32 4.10 -3.51
N GLU A 2 -31.54 5.12 -3.14
CA GLU A 2 -30.29 5.45 -3.81
C GLU A 2 -29.10 5.10 -2.91
N HIS A 3 -28.06 4.52 -3.50
CA HIS A 3 -26.82 4.20 -2.79
C HIS A 3 -25.74 5.22 -3.12
N TYR A 4 -25.08 5.72 -2.08
CA TYR A 4 -23.94 6.62 -2.19
C TYR A 4 -22.72 5.96 -1.56
N TYR A 5 -21.58 6.08 -2.21
CA TYR A 5 -20.36 5.45 -1.76
C TYR A 5 -19.27 6.51 -1.60
N THR A 6 -18.49 6.42 -0.54
CA THR A 6 -17.32 7.27 -0.37
C THR A 6 -16.13 6.42 0.05
N ALA A 7 -14.96 6.75 -0.50
CA ALA A 7 -13.72 6.10 -0.15
C ALA A 7 -12.61 7.12 0.09
N TYR A 8 -11.81 6.89 1.13
CA TYR A 8 -10.67 7.73 1.46
C TYR A 8 -9.57 6.92 2.13
N THR A 9 -8.36 7.48 2.16
CA THR A 9 -7.22 6.89 2.86
C THR A 9 -6.87 7.71 4.09
N LYS A 10 -6.46 7.04 5.17
CA LYS A 10 -5.94 7.70 6.37
C LYS A 10 -4.80 6.90 6.96
N THR A 11 -3.74 7.60 7.34
CA THR A 11 -2.60 7.00 8.03
C THR A 11 -2.90 6.93 9.53
N ILE A 12 -2.83 5.72 10.10
CA ILE A 12 -2.97 5.45 11.52
C ILE A 12 -1.72 4.69 11.95
N ASN A 13 -1.00 5.18 12.96
CA ASN A 13 0.23 4.54 13.47
C ASN A 13 1.23 4.21 12.34
N ASN A 14 1.52 5.20 11.49
CA ASN A 14 2.40 5.08 10.32
C ASN A 14 1.97 4.05 9.26
N THR A 15 0.75 3.49 9.38
CA THR A 15 0.20 2.53 8.44
C THR A 15 -0.96 3.17 7.70
N PRO A 16 -0.95 3.21 6.35
CA PRO A 16 -2.08 3.71 5.58
C PRO A 16 -3.21 2.68 5.56
N TYR A 17 -4.42 3.12 5.88
CA TYR A 17 -5.64 2.31 5.81
C TYR A 17 -6.60 2.91 4.79
N TYR A 18 -7.32 2.02 4.11
CA TYR A 18 -8.46 2.37 3.26
C TYR A 18 -9.75 2.33 4.06
N PHE A 19 -10.56 3.35 3.86
CA PHE A 19 -11.87 3.52 4.46
C PHE A 19 -12.88 3.54 3.34
N VAL A 20 -13.88 2.67 3.42
CA VAL A 20 -14.95 2.56 2.42
C VAL A 20 -16.28 2.61 3.15
N LYS A 21 -17.16 3.55 2.75
CA LYS A 21 -18.47 3.78 3.36
C LYS A 21 -19.56 3.64 2.32
N LYS A 22 -20.59 2.89 2.65
CA LYS A 22 -21.83 2.77 1.87
C LYS A 22 -22.94 3.48 2.63
N TYR A 23 -23.61 4.40 1.95
CA TYR A 23 -24.76 5.11 2.43
C TYR A 23 -25.99 4.76 1.61
N SER A 24 -27.14 4.75 2.26
CA SER A 24 -28.45 4.56 1.62
C SER A 24 -29.34 5.74 1.93
N ARG A 25 -29.90 6.32 0.86
CA ARG A 25 -30.82 7.44 0.93
C ARG A 25 -32.20 7.01 0.44
N TYR A 26 -33.21 7.28 1.26
CA TYR A 26 -34.61 7.06 0.92
C TYR A 26 -35.11 8.30 0.19
N THR A 27 -35.32 8.19 -1.12
CA THR A 27 -35.83 9.27 -1.98
C THR A 27 -37.27 9.67 -1.64
N GLU A 28 -38.03 8.77 -1.02
CA GLU A 28 -39.41 8.98 -0.59
C GLU A 28 -39.53 9.90 0.64
N LEU A 29 -38.48 9.99 1.45
CA LEU A 29 -38.44 10.84 2.64
C LEU A 29 -37.64 12.11 2.32
N GLN A 30 -38.33 13.13 1.79
CA GLN A 30 -37.75 14.46 1.63
C GLN A 30 -37.23 14.95 3.00
N ASN A 31 -35.94 15.29 3.06
CA ASN A 31 -35.18 15.75 4.24
C ASN A 31 -34.58 14.67 5.17
N MET A 32 -34.66 13.38 4.84
CA MET A 32 -33.91 12.38 5.61
C MET A 32 -32.42 12.39 5.20
N PRO A 33 -31.48 12.47 6.16
CA PRO A 33 -30.05 12.31 5.86
C PRO A 33 -29.76 10.89 5.38
N ALA A 34 -28.73 10.73 4.56
CA ALA A 34 -28.29 9.42 4.12
C ALA A 34 -27.81 8.60 5.32
N ILE A 35 -28.27 7.35 5.41
CA ILE A 35 -27.93 6.44 6.50
C ILE A 35 -26.69 5.64 6.11
N LEU A 36 -25.70 5.56 6.99
CA LEU A 36 -24.56 4.68 6.79
C LEU A 36 -25.02 3.22 6.95
N GLU A 37 -25.01 2.47 5.86
CA GLU A 37 -25.46 1.09 5.81
C GLU A 37 -24.33 0.11 6.13
N SER A 38 -23.15 0.34 5.55
CA SER A 38 -21.97 -0.50 5.77
C SER A 38 -20.69 0.31 5.74
N TYR A 39 -19.68 -0.19 6.43
CA TYR A 39 -18.38 0.46 6.58
C TYR A 39 -17.27 -0.59 6.67
N GLY A 40 -16.25 -0.42 5.84
CA GLY A 40 -15.05 -1.26 5.83
C GLY A 40 -13.79 -0.45 6.06
N MET A 41 -12.92 -0.97 6.92
CA MET A 41 -11.60 -0.41 7.19
C MET A 41 -10.56 -1.51 7.11
N HIS A 42 -9.63 -1.39 6.16
CA HIS A 42 -8.55 -2.37 6.01
C HIS A 42 -7.32 -1.76 5.30
N VAL A 43 -6.15 -2.37 5.49
CA VAL A 43 -4.91 -1.97 4.76
C VAL A 43 -4.97 -2.32 3.27
N ASP A 44 -5.67 -3.40 2.94
CA ASP A 44 -5.98 -3.79 1.57
C ASP A 44 -7.35 -3.24 1.16
N PHE A 45 -7.38 -2.48 0.07
CA PHE A 45 -8.61 -1.86 -0.44
C PHE A 45 -9.70 -2.88 -0.76
N ASN A 46 -9.34 -4.00 -1.39
CA ASN A 46 -10.33 -5.05 -1.73
C ASN A 46 -11.01 -5.61 -0.48
N SER A 47 -10.24 -5.90 0.57
CA SER A 47 -10.80 -6.36 1.84
C SER A 47 -11.68 -5.29 2.50
N ALA A 48 -11.30 -4.00 2.40
CA ALA A 48 -12.15 -2.91 2.87
C ALA A 48 -13.49 -2.85 2.10
N CYS A 49 -13.47 -3.06 0.78
CA CYS A 49 -14.69 -3.14 -0.02
C CYS A 49 -15.54 -4.37 0.32
N ASP A 50 -14.91 -5.52 0.56
CA ASP A 50 -15.61 -6.75 0.91
C ASP A 50 -16.30 -6.62 2.28
N ILE A 51 -15.66 -5.97 3.26
CA ILE A 51 -16.29 -5.63 4.56
C ILE A 51 -17.45 -4.65 4.35
N ALA A 52 -17.32 -3.69 3.43
CA ALA A 52 -18.39 -2.77 3.06
C ALA A 52 -19.48 -3.42 2.16
N ALA A 53 -19.39 -4.73 1.89
CA ALA A 53 -20.30 -5.47 1.00
C ALA A 53 -20.40 -4.89 -0.43
N ILE A 54 -19.34 -4.23 -0.90
CA ILE A 54 -19.23 -3.73 -2.27
C ILE A 54 -18.49 -4.77 -3.09
N HIS A 55 -19.19 -5.38 -4.06
CA HIS A 55 -18.63 -6.44 -4.90
C HIS A 55 -18.43 -6.02 -6.37
N ASP A 56 -19.03 -4.90 -6.77
CA ASP A 56 -18.95 -4.37 -8.13
C ASP A 56 -17.52 -3.90 -8.46
N VAL A 57 -16.95 -4.47 -9.52
CA VAL A 57 -15.57 -4.21 -9.96
C VAL A 57 -15.40 -2.79 -10.48
N GLU A 58 -16.38 -2.26 -11.22
CA GLU A 58 -16.29 -0.91 -11.78
C GLU A 58 -16.34 0.13 -10.66
N LEU A 59 -17.24 -0.10 -9.71
CA LEU A 59 -17.40 0.76 -8.54
C LEU A 59 -16.15 0.73 -7.64
N LYS A 60 -15.56 -0.47 -7.41
CA LYS A 60 -14.29 -0.61 -6.70
C LYS A 60 -13.18 0.19 -7.37
N GLN A 61 -13.07 0.17 -8.69
CA GLN A 61 -12.05 0.94 -9.42
C GLN A 61 -12.26 2.45 -9.30
N GLN A 62 -13.50 2.93 -9.38
CA GLN A 62 -13.84 4.34 -9.21
C GLN A 62 -13.49 4.82 -7.80
N LEU A 63 -13.94 4.10 -6.78
CA LEU A 63 -13.66 4.41 -5.38
C LEU A 63 -12.16 4.37 -5.06
N PHE A 64 -11.41 3.45 -5.67
CA PHE A 64 -9.97 3.41 -5.49
C PHE A 64 -9.27 4.64 -6.05
N LYS A 65 -9.68 5.10 -7.24
CA LYS A 65 -9.13 6.32 -7.85
C LYS A 65 -9.41 7.56 -7.00
N GLU A 66 -10.58 7.61 -6.36
CA GLU A 66 -10.95 8.69 -5.43
C GLU A 66 -10.10 8.63 -4.14
N ALA A 67 -9.96 7.44 -3.54
CA ALA A 67 -9.26 7.27 -2.28
C ALA A 67 -7.74 7.44 -2.38
N ALA A 68 -7.15 7.10 -3.53
CA ALA A 68 -5.72 7.13 -3.76
C ALA A 68 -5.38 7.56 -5.21
N PRO A 69 -5.48 8.85 -5.52
CA PRO A 69 -5.15 9.36 -6.85
C PRO A 69 -3.67 9.11 -7.17
N GLY A 70 -3.40 8.47 -8.32
CA GLY A 70 -2.05 8.17 -8.79
C GLY A 70 -1.54 6.76 -8.49
N LEU A 71 -2.29 5.95 -7.74
CA LEU A 71 -2.02 4.51 -7.61
C LEU A 71 -2.82 3.70 -8.64
N VAL A 72 -2.27 2.56 -9.06
CA VAL A 72 -2.95 1.62 -9.95
C VAL A 72 -3.75 0.63 -9.12
N TYR A 73 -5.02 0.43 -9.48
CA TYR A 73 -5.92 -0.52 -8.83
C TYR A 73 -5.30 -1.93 -8.79
N GLY A 74 -5.32 -2.56 -7.63
CA GLY A 74 -4.72 -3.89 -7.41
C GLY A 74 -3.25 -3.86 -6.96
N GLN A 75 -2.58 -2.70 -6.90
CA GLN A 75 -1.31 -2.59 -6.19
C GLN A 75 -1.57 -2.52 -4.69
N ARG A 76 -0.93 -3.42 -3.91
CA ARG A 76 -0.94 -3.31 -2.45
C ARG A 76 -0.18 -2.06 -2.03
N LEU A 77 -0.74 -1.30 -1.08
CA LEU A 77 0.05 -0.36 -0.28
C LEU A 77 1.06 -1.19 0.50
N SER A 78 2.27 -1.33 -0.05
CA SER A 78 3.35 -1.95 0.70
C SER A 78 3.65 -1.03 1.87
N SER A 79 3.16 -1.39 3.05
CA SER A 79 3.51 -0.77 4.34
C SER A 79 4.96 -1.02 4.73
N THR A 80 5.76 -1.62 3.84
CA THR A 80 7.20 -1.57 3.96
C THR A 80 7.62 -0.15 3.60
N ILE A 81 7.96 0.63 4.63
CA ILE A 81 9.00 1.68 4.62
C ILE A 81 9.70 1.63 3.29
N ALA A 82 9.55 2.69 2.47
CA ALA A 82 10.24 2.85 1.20
C ALA A 82 11.58 2.15 1.29
N ARG A 83 11.66 0.89 0.80
CA ARG A 83 12.93 0.21 0.72
C ARG A 83 13.63 1.12 -0.26
N PRO A 84 14.63 1.93 0.15
CA PRO A 84 15.33 2.78 -0.80
C PRO A 84 15.73 1.80 -1.88
N LEU A 85 15.22 2.01 -3.09
CA LEU A 85 15.23 1.03 -4.16
C LEU A 85 16.68 0.56 -4.24
N LEU A 86 17.00 -0.57 -3.61
CA LEU A 86 18.37 -1.01 -3.46
C LEU A 86 18.67 -1.39 -4.89
N SER A 87 19.34 -0.47 -5.58
CA SER A 87 19.48 -0.51 -7.01
C SER A 87 19.88 -1.94 -7.38
N LYS A 88 19.33 -2.50 -8.46
CA LYS A 88 19.68 -3.83 -8.99
C LYS A 88 21.20 -4.03 -9.23
N LYS A 89 22.04 -3.06 -8.86
CA LYS A 89 23.49 -2.98 -8.96
C LYS A 89 24.22 -3.11 -7.62
N LEU A 90 23.53 -3.31 -6.50
CA LEU A 90 24.16 -3.66 -5.22
C LEU A 90 24.50 -5.14 -5.23
N ARG A 91 25.81 -5.46 -5.24
CA ARG A 91 26.34 -6.83 -5.16
C ARG A 91 27.26 -6.93 -3.96
N ILE A 92 27.25 -8.09 -3.32
CA ILE A 92 28.21 -8.42 -2.27
C ILE A 92 29.39 -9.10 -2.96
N GLU A 93 30.58 -8.51 -2.89
CA GLU A 93 31.82 -9.10 -3.42
C GLU A 93 32.79 -9.35 -2.25
N ARG A 94 33.54 -10.45 -2.31
CA ARG A 94 34.61 -10.75 -1.36
C ARG A 94 35.88 -10.10 -1.90
N VAL A 95 36.36 -9.06 -1.23
CA VAL A 95 37.60 -8.33 -1.59
C VAL A 95 38.57 -8.50 -0.42
N ASP A 96 39.77 -9.00 -0.68
CA ASP A 96 40.84 -9.19 0.31
C ASP A 96 40.39 -9.93 1.58
N ASN A 97 39.68 -11.05 1.37
CA ASN A 97 39.12 -11.91 2.42
C ASN A 97 38.08 -11.25 3.35
N LYS A 98 37.57 -10.06 2.99
CA LYS A 98 36.49 -9.35 3.69
C LYS A 98 35.25 -9.23 2.79
N ILE A 99 34.07 -9.36 3.39
CA ILE A 99 32.80 -9.25 2.67
C ILE A 99 32.45 -7.76 2.54
N SER A 100 32.40 -7.26 1.31
CA SER A 100 32.18 -5.85 1.02
C SER A 100 30.94 -5.63 0.15
N LEU A 101 30.21 -4.55 0.43
CA LEU A 101 29.04 -4.13 -0.34
C LEU A 101 29.49 -3.18 -1.47
N VAL A 102 29.30 -3.61 -2.72
CA VAL A 102 29.78 -2.92 -3.91
C VAL A 102 28.59 -2.44 -4.75
N THR A 103 28.70 -1.21 -5.27
CA THR A 103 27.77 -0.70 -6.29
C THR A 103 28.51 -0.33 -7.56
N LYS A 104 27.88 -0.62 -8.71
CA LYS A 104 28.31 -0.09 -10.01
C LYS A 104 27.53 1.18 -10.33
N PHE A 105 28.03 2.33 -9.88
CA PHE A 105 27.63 3.62 -10.43
C PHE A 105 28.56 3.93 -11.61
N SER A 106 28.01 4.05 -12.82
CA SER A 106 28.68 4.62 -14.01
C SER A 106 30.17 4.26 -14.18
N GLY A 107 30.50 2.97 -14.30
CA GLY A 107 31.86 2.51 -14.67
C GLY A 107 32.92 2.57 -13.56
N ILE A 108 32.61 3.11 -12.38
CA ILE A 108 33.55 3.20 -11.25
C ILE A 108 33.08 2.29 -10.11
N LYS A 109 33.90 1.31 -9.71
CA LYS A 109 33.61 0.47 -8.53
C LYS A 109 33.83 1.33 -7.28
N LYS A 110 32.77 1.58 -6.51
CA LYS A 110 32.85 2.29 -5.23
C LYS A 110 32.46 1.33 -4.09
N ILE A 111 33.36 1.13 -3.13
CA ILE A 111 33.11 0.33 -1.91
C ILE A 111 32.40 1.23 -0.92
N ILE A 112 31.16 0.89 -0.53
CA ILE A 112 30.34 1.77 0.31
C ILE A 112 30.63 1.54 1.80
N THR A 113 30.94 0.32 2.23
CA THR A 113 31.26 0.04 3.65
C THR A 113 32.01 -1.29 3.81
N ALA A 114 33.08 -1.30 4.59
CA ALA A 114 33.85 -2.51 4.95
C ALA A 114 33.36 -3.21 6.24
N LYS A 115 32.32 -2.67 6.88
CA LYS A 115 31.68 -3.18 8.10
C LYS A 115 30.19 -3.31 7.83
N ILE A 116 29.74 -4.53 7.55
CA ILE A 116 28.31 -4.83 7.45
C ILE A 116 27.77 -4.91 8.90
N PRO A 117 26.67 -4.21 9.26
CA PRO A 117 26.05 -4.38 10.58
C PRO A 117 25.51 -5.82 10.72
N ASN A 118 25.56 -6.38 11.93
CA ASN A 118 25.20 -7.78 12.25
C ASN A 118 23.67 -8.07 12.14
N TRP A 119 23.05 -7.87 10.99
CA TRP A 119 21.70 -8.40 10.76
C TRP A 119 21.83 -9.88 10.36
N ARG A 120 21.33 -10.78 11.22
CA ARG A 120 21.28 -12.22 11.00
C ARG A 120 20.48 -12.51 9.73
N LEU A 121 21.15 -13.04 8.72
CA LEU A 121 20.50 -13.75 7.63
C LEU A 121 19.97 -15.07 8.21
N LEU A 122 18.66 -15.15 8.44
CA LEU A 122 18.03 -16.44 8.73
C LEU A 122 18.08 -17.29 7.45
N PRO A 123 18.56 -18.53 7.51
CA PRO A 123 18.50 -19.43 6.37
C PRO A 123 17.03 -19.78 6.09
N HIS A 124 16.62 -19.65 4.83
CA HIS A 124 15.39 -20.27 4.35
C HIS A 124 15.62 -21.78 4.25
N SER A 125 14.87 -22.54 5.06
CA SER A 125 14.62 -23.98 4.89
C SER A 125 13.23 -24.17 4.33
#